data_AF-A0A7M3SC50-F1
#
_entry.id   AF-A0A7M3SC50-F1
#
_cell.length_a   1.000
_cell.length_b   1.000
_cell.length_c   1.000
_cell.angle_alpha   90.00
_cell.angle_beta   90.00
_cell.angle_gamma   90.00
#
_symmetry.space_group_name_H-M   'P 1'
#
loop_
_entity.id
_entity.type
_entity.pdbx_description
1 polymer ?
#
loop_
_entity_poly.entity_id
_entity_poly.type
_entity_poly.pdbx_seq_one_letter_code
_entity_poly.pdbx_strand_id
1 'polypeptide(L)'
;IGFIEEIVDDNFVSAHIARLTKEVLSTGPSAVTLAKELTLGFDRWTGTDEELRNWTLDFTSRMRGSNEGQEGLSSFLEKRAPNWKPNDNE
;
A
#
# COMPACT_ATOMS: atom_id res chain seq x y z
N ILE A 1 -15.16 -5.31 17.74
CA ILE A 1 -15.43 -3.94 17.23
C ILE A 1 -14.32 -3.38 16.32
N GLY A 2 -13.33 -4.17 15.86
CA GLY A 2 -12.44 -3.79 14.74
C GLY A 2 -11.64 -2.50 14.93
N PHE A 3 -11.43 -2.06 16.17
CA PHE A 3 -10.84 -0.76 16.49
C PHE A 3 -9.33 -0.85 16.75
N ILE A 4 -8.84 -2.04 17.05
CA ILE A 4 -7.45 -2.34 17.37
C ILE A 4 -7.03 -3.53 16.51
N GLU A 5 -6.01 -3.31 15.69
CA GLU A 5 -5.40 -4.37 14.86
C GLU A 5 -4.61 -5.37 15.70
N GLU A 6 -3.86 -4.92 16.70
CA GLU A 6 -2.96 -5.76 17.48
C GLU A 6 -2.78 -5.23 18.92
N ILE A 7 -2.71 -6.14 19.90
CA ILE A 7 -2.40 -5.84 21.31
C ILE A 7 -1.04 -6.45 21.62
N VAL A 8 -0.15 -5.65 22.20
CA VAL A 8 1.25 -6.02 22.44
C VAL A 8 1.58 -5.74 23.90
N ASP A 9 2.36 -6.63 24.51
CA ASP A 9 2.93 -6.41 25.84
C ASP A 9 3.98 -5.28 25.79
N ASP A 10 4.03 -4.46 26.84
CA ASP A 10 4.91 -3.28 26.95
C ASP A 10 6.37 -3.60 26.63
N ASN A 11 6.86 -4.79 26.98
CA ASN A 11 8.24 -5.20 26.74
C ASN A 11 8.58 -5.35 25.24
N PHE A 12 7.57 -5.48 24.37
CA PHE A 12 7.75 -5.73 22.93
C PHE A 12 7.27 -4.60 22.02
N VAL A 13 6.72 -3.51 22.57
CA VAL A 13 6.15 -2.40 21.80
C VAL A 13 7.14 -1.84 20.78
N SER A 14 8.38 -1.54 21.19
CA SER A 14 9.40 -0.99 20.29
C SER A 14 9.75 -1.93 19.14
N ALA A 15 9.85 -3.23 19.43
CA ALA A 15 10.13 -4.23 18.41
C ALA A 15 8.97 -4.38 17.41
N HIS A 16 7.73 -4.29 17.89
CA HIS A 16 6.54 -4.31 17.03
C HIS A 16 6.43 -3.07 16.14
N ILE A 17 6.67 -1.87 16.69
CA ILE A 17 6.70 -0.65 15.89
C ILE A 17 7.74 -0.77 14.78
N ALA A 18 8.97 -1.20 15.11
CA ALA A 18 10.02 -1.39 14.11
C ALA A 18 9.63 -2.39 13.02
N ARG A 19 8.99 -3.50 13.39
CA ARG A 19 8.47 -4.50 12.44
C ARG A 19 7.44 -3.88 11.49
N LEU A 20 6.44 -3.19 12.02
CA LEU A 20 5.37 -2.58 11.23
C LEU A 20 5.91 -1.48 10.31
N THR A 21 6.81 -0.64 10.82
CA THR A 21 7.47 0.39 10.00
C THR A 21 8.27 -0.24 8.87
N LYS A 22 9.03 -1.30 9.13
CA LYS A 22 9.79 -2.02 8.09
C LYS A 22 8.86 -2.62 7.02
N GLU A 23 7.72 -3.17 7.44
CA GLU A 23 6.72 -3.73 6.53
C GLU A 23 6.13 -2.65 5.60
N VAL A 24 5.68 -1.52 6.17
CA VAL A 24 5.14 -0.40 5.38
C VAL A 24 6.19 0.16 4.41
N LEU A 25 7.43 0.35 4.87
CA LEU A 25 8.53 0.87 4.04
C LEU A 25 9.03 -0.12 2.98
N SER A 26 8.64 -1.39 3.05
CA SER A 26 8.96 -2.38 2.00
C SER A 26 8.03 -2.28 0.78
N THR A 27 6.94 -1.52 0.89
CA THR A 27 5.95 -1.33 -0.17
C THR A 27 6.29 -0.11 -1.02
N GLY A 28 5.88 -0.11 -2.29
CA GLY A 28 6.02 1.06 -3.17
C GLY A 28 5.38 2.30 -2.53
N PRO A 29 6.10 3.43 -2.42
CA PRO A 29 5.62 4.61 -1.69
C PRO A 29 4.34 5.20 -2.31
N SER A 30 4.22 5.17 -3.64
CA SER A 30 3.00 5.60 -4.32
C SER A 30 1.85 4.64 -4.03
N ALA A 31 2.10 3.33 -4.06
CA ALA A 31 1.10 2.30 -3.81
C ALA A 31 0.47 2.43 -2.41
N VAL A 32 1.27 2.60 -1.35
CA VAL A 32 0.73 2.77 0.03
C VAL A 32 -0.10 4.04 0.14
N THR A 33 0.35 5.13 -0.48
CA THR A 33 -0.34 6.42 -0.46
C THR A 33 -1.68 6.34 -1.18
N LEU A 34 -1.68 5.80 -2.40
CA LEU A 34 -2.86 5.71 -3.25
C LEU A 34 -3.86 4.68 -2.74
N ALA A 35 -3.42 3.63 -2.03
CA ALA A 35 -4.32 2.72 -1.35
C ALA A 35 -5.13 3.44 -0.26
N LYS A 36 -4.49 4.30 0.54
CA LYS A 36 -5.19 5.13 1.55
C LYS A 36 -6.13 6.14 0.90
N GLU A 37 -5.71 6.77 -0.19
CA GLU A 37 -6.57 7.69 -0.96
C GLU A 37 -7.79 6.96 -1.52
N LEU A 38 -7.62 5.74 -2.04
CA LEU A 38 -8.72 4.91 -2.54
C LEU A 38 -9.73 4.60 -1.43
N THR A 39 -9.28 4.20 -0.24
CA THR A 39 -10.15 3.96 0.92
C THR A 39 -10.91 5.21 1.33
N LEU A 40 -10.26 6.38 1.37
CA LEU A 40 -10.93 7.65 1.66
C LEU A 40 -11.96 8.02 0.58
N GLY A 41 -11.67 7.70 -0.68
CA GLY A 41 -12.61 7.86 -1.79
C GLY A 41 -13.88 7.05 -1.60
N PHE A 42 -13.76 5.81 -1.11
CA PHE A 42 -14.91 4.96 -0.80
C PHE A 42 -15.74 5.51 0.37
N ASP A 43 -15.09 5.89 1.46
CA ASP A 43 -15.76 6.39 2.67
C ASP A 43 -16.54 7.69 2.42
N ARG A 44 -16.04 8.53 1.52
CA ARG A 44 -16.62 9.85 1.21
C ARG A 44 -17.49 9.85 -0.04
N TRP A 45 -17.77 8.70 -0.64
CA TRP A 45 -18.51 8.62 -1.88
C TRP A 45 -19.98 9.02 -1.68
N THR A 46 -20.48 9.92 -2.53
CA THR A 46 -21.89 10.37 -2.51
C THR A 46 -22.61 10.18 -3.85
N GLY A 47 -21.93 9.59 -4.84
CA GLY A 47 -22.51 9.27 -6.14
C GLY A 47 -23.17 7.89 -6.16
N THR A 48 -23.45 7.39 -7.36
CA THR A 48 -24.00 6.04 -7.57
C THR A 48 -22.92 4.97 -7.49
N ASP A 49 -23.34 3.71 -7.31
CA ASP A 49 -22.44 2.54 -7.36
C ASP A 49 -21.77 2.36 -8.72
N GLU A 50 -22.47 2.72 -9.81
CA GLU A 50 -21.92 2.64 -11.17
C GLU A 50 -20.77 3.64 -11.36
N GLU A 51 -20.97 4.88 -10.91
CA GLU A 51 -19.92 5.91 -10.95
C GLU A 51 -18.73 5.52 -10.06
N LEU A 52 -18.98 4.96 -8.87
CA LEU A 52 -17.92 4.47 -7.97
C LEU A 52 -17.09 3.37 -8.65
N ARG A 53 -17.77 2.43 -9.31
CA ARG A 53 -17.13 1.33 -10.04
C ARG A 53 -16.23 1.86 -11.15
N ASN A 54 -16.74 2.78 -11.96
CA ASN A 54 -15.97 3.37 -13.06
C ASN A 54 -14.77 4.17 -12.56
N TRP A 55 -14.98 5.01 -11.53
CA TRP A 55 -13.90 5.75 -10.90
C TRP A 55 -12.81 4.84 -10.33
N THR A 56 -13.19 3.74 -9.68
CA THR A 56 -12.25 2.75 -9.12
C THR A 56 -11.44 2.05 -10.22
N LEU A 57 -12.08 1.68 -11.33
CA LEU A 57 -11.40 1.09 -12.49
C LEU A 57 -10.36 2.07 -13.06
N ASP A 58 -10.72 3.33 -13.24
CA ASP A 58 -9.80 4.35 -13.75
C ASP A 58 -8.65 4.63 -12.78
N PHE A 59 -8.94 4.72 -11.48
CA PHE A 59 -7.94 4.93 -10.44
C PHE A 59 -6.93 3.77 -10.41
N THR A 60 -7.41 2.53 -10.34
CA THR A 60 -6.55 1.33 -10.28
C THR A 60 -5.81 1.05 -11.59
N SER A 61 -6.40 1.40 -12.74
CA SER A 61 -5.74 1.34 -14.04
C SER A 61 -4.55 2.30 -14.10
N ARG A 62 -4.73 3.56 -13.67
CA ARG A 62 -3.63 4.54 -13.58
C ARG A 62 -2.53 4.10 -12.62
N MET A 63 -2.89 3.55 -11.46
CA MET A 63 -1.90 2.98 -10.53
C MET A 63 -1.04 1.91 -11.19
N ARG A 64 -1.68 0.95 -11.87
CA ARG A 64 -0.98 -0.15 -12.55
C ARG A 64 -0.12 0.32 -13.73
N GLY A 65 -0.61 1.31 -14.47
CA GLY A 65 0.10 1.91 -15.61
C GLY A 65 1.24 2.86 -15.23
N SER A 66 1.36 3.24 -13.96
CA SER A 66 2.42 4.14 -13.48
C SER A 66 3.81 3.49 -13.54
N ASN A 67 4.86 4.31 -13.49
CA ASN A 67 6.25 3.82 -13.44
C ASN A 67 6.48 2.85 -12.28
N GLU A 68 5.94 3.15 -11.08
CA GLU A 68 6.05 2.28 -9.91
C GLU A 68 5.26 0.98 -10.09
N GLY A 69 4.06 1.05 -10.68
CA GLY A 69 3.25 -0.12 -10.99
C GLY A 69 3.91 -1.06 -12.01
N GLN A 70 4.53 -0.51 -13.05
CA GLN A 70 5.29 -1.28 -14.04
C GLN A 70 6.56 -1.89 -13.45
N GLU A 71 7.31 -1.13 -12.64
CA GLU A 71 8.50 -1.62 -11.94
C GLU A 71 8.16 -2.78 -11.00
N GLY A 72 7.07 -2.68 -10.23
CA GLY A 72 6.65 -3.76 -9.33
C GLY A 72 6.28 -5.05 -10.06
N LEU A 73 5.62 -4.93 -11.22
CA LEU A 73 5.30 -6.08 -12.05
C LEU A 73 6.56 -6.71 -12.66
N SER A 74 7.46 -5.88 -13.22
CA SER A 74 8.74 -6.34 -13.79
C SER A 74 9.60 -7.02 -12.72
N SER A 75 9.79 -6.39 -11.56
CA SER A 75 10.63 -6.94 -10.49
C SER A 75 10.10 -8.28 -9.97
N PHE A 76 8.78 -8.43 -9.88
CA PHE A 76 8.14 -9.68 -9.49
C PHE A 76 8.38 -10.79 -10.53
N LEU A 77 8.18 -10.51 -11.81
CA LEU A 77 8.40 -11.46 -12.90
C LEU A 77 9.88 -11.87 -13.02
N GLU A 78 10.79 -10.93 -12.80
CA GLU A 78 12.24 -11.11 -12.85
C GLU A 78 12.83 -11.68 -11.54
N LYS A 79 12.01 -11.87 -10.50
CA LYS A 79 12.43 -12.36 -9.17
C LYS A 79 13.55 -11.53 -8.54
N ARG A 80 13.52 -10.21 -8.73
CA ARG A 80 14.44 -9.25 -8.10
C ARG A 80 13.69 -8.34 -7.14
N ALA A 81 14.44 -7.67 -6.27
CA ALA A 81 13.87 -6.58 -5.48
C ALA A 81 13.44 -5.42 -6.40
N PRO A 82 12.31 -4.76 -6.11
CA PRO A 82 11.95 -3.53 -6.80
C PRO A 82 12.85 -2.37 -6.34
N ASN A 83 13.01 -1.36 -7.20
CA ASN A 83 13.95 -0.25 -6.97
C ASN A 83 13.70 0.57 -5.69
N TRP A 84 12.48 0.57 -5.15
CA TRP A 84 12.15 1.29 -3.92
C TRP A 84 12.54 0.52 -2.64
N LYS A 85 12.88 -0.77 -2.74
CA LYS A 85 13.28 -1.54 -1.57
C LYS A 85 14.71 -1.13 -1.16
N PRO A 86 14.96 -0.75 0.10
CA PRO A 86 16.32 -0.47 0.57
C PRO A 86 17.21 -1.70 0.40
N ASN A 87 18.48 -1.50 0.08
CA ASN A 87 19.47 -2.57 0.16
C ASN A 87 19.60 -2.98 1.64
N ASP A 88 19.48 -4.27 1.95
CA ASP A 88 19.59 -4.80 3.33
C ASP A 88 21.02 -4.64 3.94
N ASN A 89 21.89 -3.80 3.37
CA ASN A 89 23.29 -3.55 3.74
C ASN A 89 23.56 -2.14 4.32
N GLU A 90 22.53 -1.37 4.69
CA GLU A 90 22.64 -0.12 5.47
C GLU A 90 21.84 -0.20 6.77
#